data_AF-A0A0W1DVX1-F1
#
_entry.id   AF-A0A0W1DVX1-F1
#
_cell.length_a   1.000
_cell.length_b   1.000
_cell.length_c   1.000
_cell.angle_alpha   90.00
_cell.angle_beta   90.00
_cell.angle_gamma   90.00
#
_symmetry.space_group_name_H-M   'P 1'
#
loop_
_entity.id
_entity.type
_entity.pdbx_description
1 polymer ?
#
loop_
_entity_poly.entity_id
_entity_poly.type
_entity_poly.pdbx_seq_one_letter_code
_entity_poly.pdbx_strand_id
1 'polypeptide(L)'
;MAAFALSACAATGQQTPLRDGSDVALGQRARVDGPIVQPVKVLEDSRCPMNARCIWAGRVRLQMVWIRGNGEKQPFEVTLGEPVPLADGQFTLESVRPEKMTNVTLKPDDYRFSFRFAGGL
;
A
#
# COMPACT_ATOMS: atom_id res chain seq x y z
N MET A 1 -19.99 10.28 56.34
CA MET A 1 -20.41 10.05 54.94
C MET A 1 -19.34 10.63 54.04
N ALA A 2 -18.51 9.81 53.41
CA ALA A 2 -17.40 10.24 52.56
C ALA A 2 -17.80 10.10 51.08
N ALA A 3 -17.65 11.18 50.32
CA ALA A 3 -17.96 11.24 48.90
C ALA A 3 -16.77 10.71 48.09
N PHE A 4 -17.01 9.70 47.25
CA PHE A 4 -16.04 9.22 46.26
C PHE A 4 -16.17 10.05 44.99
N ALA A 5 -15.11 10.79 44.63
CA ALA A 5 -14.99 11.43 43.33
C ALA A 5 -14.46 10.42 42.30
N LEU A 6 -15.28 10.04 41.33
CA LEU A 6 -14.88 9.21 40.19
C LEU A 6 -14.33 10.14 39.09
N SER A 7 -13.00 10.25 39.00
CA SER A 7 -12.33 10.89 37.88
C SER A 7 -12.27 9.90 36.72
N ALA A 8 -13.15 10.07 35.73
CA ALA A 8 -13.18 9.25 34.53
C ALA A 8 -12.14 9.78 33.53
N CYS A 9 -11.03 9.06 33.35
CA CYS A 9 -10.17 9.26 32.19
C CYS A 9 -10.93 8.78 30.94
N ALA A 10 -11.46 9.72 30.16
CA ALA A 10 -11.90 9.45 28.80
C ALA A 10 -10.67 9.08 27.98
N ALA A 11 -10.44 7.79 27.75
CA ALA A 11 -9.51 7.31 26.75
C ALA A 11 -10.10 7.62 25.37
N THR A 12 -9.89 8.84 24.89
CA THR A 12 -10.17 9.21 23.50
C THR A 12 -9.35 8.26 22.64
N GLY A 13 -10.03 7.35 21.93
CA GLY A 13 -9.41 6.35 21.08
C GLY A 13 -8.51 7.03 20.06
N GLN A 14 -7.21 7.01 20.31
CA GLN A 14 -6.22 7.57 19.42
C GLN A 14 -6.16 6.66 18.19
N GLN A 15 -6.93 7.00 17.16
CA GLN A 15 -6.83 6.35 15.86
C GLN A 15 -5.40 6.56 15.38
N THR A 16 -4.59 5.50 15.39
CA THR A 16 -3.23 5.55 14.84
C THR A 16 -3.32 6.13 13.42
N PRO A 17 -2.62 7.24 13.12
CA PRO A 17 -2.61 7.80 11.78
C PRO A 17 -2.24 6.70 10.77
N LEU A 18 -2.99 6.62 9.68
CA LEU A 18 -2.62 5.75 8.56
C LEU A 18 -1.22 6.13 8.10
N ARG A 19 -0.40 5.13 7.74
CA ARG A 19 0.91 5.40 7.14
C ARG A 19 0.72 6.13 5.81
N ASP A 20 1.71 6.91 5.46
CA ASP A 20 1.82 7.46 4.12
C ASP A 20 2.00 6.33 3.08
N GLY A 21 2.01 6.70 1.80
CA GLY A 21 2.19 5.77 0.70
C GLY A 21 3.57 5.13 0.61
N SER A 22 4.51 5.42 1.51
CA SER A 22 5.86 4.88 1.51
C SER A 22 5.98 3.64 2.38
N ASP A 23 6.77 2.65 1.92
CA ASP A 23 7.10 1.43 2.69
C ASP A 23 5.87 0.64 3.21
N VAL A 24 4.82 0.54 2.39
CA VAL A 24 3.57 -0.13 2.74
C VAL A 24 3.73 -1.65 2.62
N ALA A 25 3.43 -2.40 3.69
CA ALA A 25 3.43 -3.86 3.66
C ALA A 25 2.19 -4.42 2.94
N LEU A 26 2.28 -5.67 2.46
CA LEU A 26 1.11 -6.36 1.92
C LEU A 26 0.02 -6.48 3.00
N GLY A 27 -1.22 -6.18 2.64
CA GLY A 27 -2.36 -6.16 3.56
C GLY A 27 -2.47 -4.90 4.42
N GLN A 28 -1.48 -4.00 4.38
CA GLN A 28 -1.51 -2.77 5.17
C GLN A 28 -2.27 -1.65 4.48
N ARG A 29 -3.08 -0.89 5.23
CA ARG A 29 -3.73 0.32 4.72
C ARG A 29 -2.78 1.51 4.76
N ALA A 30 -2.80 2.31 3.70
CA ALA A 30 -2.03 3.55 3.57
C ALA A 30 -2.89 4.68 3.01
N ARG A 31 -2.58 5.92 3.41
CA ARG A 31 -3.13 7.13 2.79
C ARG A 31 -2.08 7.71 1.86
N VAL A 32 -2.40 7.82 0.57
CA VAL A 32 -1.46 8.29 -0.45
C VAL A 32 -1.97 9.61 -0.98
N ASP A 33 -1.58 10.71 -0.33
CA ASP A 33 -1.95 12.09 -0.71
C ASP A 33 -3.46 12.33 -0.94
N GLY A 34 -4.32 11.54 -0.28
CA GLY A 34 -5.77 11.61 -0.45
C GLY A 34 -6.44 10.24 -0.27
N PRO A 35 -6.45 9.39 -1.31
CA PRO A 35 -7.06 8.06 -1.29
C PRO A 35 -6.46 7.16 -0.21
N ILE A 36 -7.32 6.35 0.41
CA ILE A 36 -6.93 5.26 1.29
C ILE A 36 -6.89 3.99 0.47
N VAL A 37 -5.73 3.36 0.38
CA VAL A 37 -5.50 2.16 -0.43
C VAL A 37 -4.90 1.03 0.40
N GLN A 38 -5.02 -0.19 -0.12
CA GLN A 38 -4.49 -1.39 0.49
C GLN A 38 -4.01 -2.36 -0.60
N PRO A 39 -2.70 -2.70 -0.69
CA PRO A 39 -2.25 -3.81 -1.51
C PRO A 39 -2.70 -5.11 -0.86
N VAL A 40 -3.49 -5.93 -1.55
CA VAL A 40 -4.05 -7.16 -0.99
C VAL A 40 -3.41 -8.43 -1.54
N LYS A 41 -2.83 -8.37 -2.75
CA LYS A 41 -2.17 -9.52 -3.36
C LYS A 41 -1.14 -9.10 -4.40
N VAL A 42 0.00 -9.80 -4.42
CA VAL A 42 0.93 -9.77 -5.56
C VAL A 42 0.39 -10.72 -6.62
N LEU A 43 -0.02 -10.18 -7.77
CA LEU A 43 -0.54 -10.97 -8.90
C LEU A 43 0.60 -11.52 -9.75
N GLU A 44 1.66 -10.72 -9.93
CA GLU A 44 2.84 -11.07 -10.70
C GLU A 44 4.06 -10.37 -10.12
N ASP A 45 5.18 -11.09 -9.97
CA ASP A 45 6.51 -10.49 -9.80
C ASP A 45 7.50 -11.23 -10.72
N SER A 46 7.61 -10.72 -11.94
CA SER A 46 8.51 -11.22 -12.99
C SER A 46 9.74 -10.33 -13.15
N ARG A 47 10.03 -9.43 -12.19
CA ARG A 47 11.21 -8.53 -12.22
C ARG A 47 12.48 -9.30 -12.56
N CYS A 48 13.37 -8.67 -13.33
CA CYS A 48 14.67 -9.28 -13.58
C CYS A 48 15.46 -9.34 -12.27
N PRO A 49 15.92 -10.52 -11.82
CA PRO A 49 16.74 -10.59 -10.63
C PRO A 49 18.03 -9.79 -10.79
N MET A 50 18.46 -9.09 -9.74
CA MET A 50 19.67 -8.25 -9.78
C MET A 50 20.94 -9.04 -10.13
N ASN A 51 20.94 -10.35 -9.87
CA ASN A 51 22.05 -11.26 -10.11
C ASN A 51 21.85 -12.13 -11.36
N ALA A 52 20.99 -11.71 -12.30
CA ALA A 52 20.70 -12.43 -13.54
C ALA A 52 20.75 -11.49 -14.76
N ARG A 53 20.88 -12.09 -15.96
CA ARG A 53 20.73 -11.39 -17.25
C ARG A 53 19.42 -11.80 -17.89
N CYS A 54 18.47 -10.89 -17.96
CA CYS A 54 17.16 -11.15 -18.56
C CYS A 54 17.09 -10.65 -20.00
N ILE A 55 16.38 -11.41 -20.83
CA ILE A 55 16.11 -11.06 -22.24
C ILE A 55 14.76 -10.34 -22.43
N TRP A 56 13.87 -10.39 -21.42
CA TRP A 56 12.56 -9.73 -21.43
C TRP A 56 12.45 -8.75 -20.27
N ALA A 57 11.70 -7.66 -20.46
CA ALA A 57 11.35 -6.74 -19.38
C ALA A 57 10.33 -7.42 -18.45
N GLY A 58 10.76 -7.74 -17.24
CA GLY A 58 9.89 -8.20 -16.16
C GLY A 58 8.98 -7.09 -15.65
N ARG A 59 7.94 -7.44 -14.90
CA ARG A 59 7.01 -6.47 -14.29
C ARG A 59 6.52 -6.93 -12.93
N VAL A 60 5.88 -6.03 -12.20
CA VAL A 60 5.11 -6.35 -10.98
C VAL A 60 3.69 -5.89 -11.17
N ARG A 61 2.73 -6.75 -10.84
CA ARG A 61 1.30 -6.43 -10.82
C ARG A 61 0.73 -6.71 -9.44
N LEU A 62 -0.03 -5.77 -8.90
CA LEU A 62 -0.70 -5.90 -7.61
C LEU A 62 -2.22 -5.80 -7.77
N GLN A 63 -2.92 -6.60 -6.97
CA GLN A 63 -4.31 -6.33 -6.63
C GLN A 63 -4.33 -5.34 -5.47
N MET A 64 -5.03 -4.24 -5.69
CA MET A 64 -5.26 -3.18 -4.73
C MET A 64 -6.74 -3.12 -4.36
N VAL A 65 -7.02 -2.49 -3.22
CA VAL A 65 -8.36 -2.06 -2.82
C VAL A 65 -8.31 -0.58 -2.46
N TRP A 66 -9.15 0.21 -3.11
CA TRP A 66 -9.43 1.59 -2.73
C TRP A 66 -10.60 1.61 -1.74
N ILE A 67 -10.39 2.23 -0.59
CA ILE A 67 -11.39 2.43 0.45
C ILE A 67 -11.92 3.86 0.30
N ARG A 68 -13.13 3.98 -0.23
CA ARG A 68 -13.82 5.26 -0.45
C ARG A 68 -14.24 5.87 0.89
N GLY A 69 -14.54 7.18 0.89
CA GLY A 69 -14.95 7.90 2.11
C GLY A 69 -16.23 7.35 2.78
N ASN A 70 -17.11 6.70 2.00
CA ASN A 70 -18.30 5.99 2.49
C ASN A 70 -17.99 4.58 3.04
N GLY A 71 -16.73 4.13 3.05
CA GLY A 71 -16.31 2.80 3.48
C GLY A 71 -16.39 1.71 2.41
N GLU A 72 -16.89 2.03 1.21
CA GLU A 72 -16.95 1.09 0.08
C GLU A 72 -15.55 0.68 -0.35
N LYS A 73 -15.38 -0.62 -0.66
CA LYS A 73 -14.11 -1.21 -1.09
C LYS A 73 -14.18 -1.48 -2.59
N GLN A 74 -13.42 -0.74 -3.36
CA GLN A 74 -13.31 -0.94 -4.80
C GLN A 74 -11.98 -1.61 -5.16
N PRO A 75 -11.99 -2.83 -5.72
CA PRO A 75 -10.77 -3.47 -6.21
C PRO A 75 -10.27 -2.79 -7.50
N PHE A 76 -8.95 -2.69 -7.65
CA PHE A 76 -8.30 -2.26 -8.89
C PHE A 76 -6.91 -2.89 -8.99
N GLU A 77 -6.32 -2.90 -10.18
CA GLU A 77 -4.96 -3.42 -10.41
C GLU A 77 -4.00 -2.29 -10.73
N VAL A 78 -2.73 -2.48 -10.36
CA VAL A 78 -1.63 -1.58 -10.71
C VAL A 78 -0.45 -2.38 -11.21
N THR A 79 0.28 -1.82 -12.18
CA THR A 79 1.57 -2.32 -12.62
C THR A 79 2.65 -1.34 -12.16
N LEU A 80 3.83 -1.86 -11.77
CA LEU A 80 4.97 -1.04 -11.37
C LEU A 80 5.33 -0.04 -12.48
N GLY A 81 5.36 1.25 -12.13
CA GLY A 81 5.71 2.35 -13.03
C GLY A 81 4.58 2.80 -13.98
N GLU A 82 3.45 2.10 -14.04
CA GLU A 82 2.32 2.46 -14.91
C GLU A 82 1.26 3.24 -14.12
N PRO A 83 0.96 4.50 -14.49
CA PRO A 83 -0.12 5.26 -13.87
C PRO A 83 -1.49 4.68 -14.24
N VAL A 84 -2.39 4.61 -13.27
CA VAL A 84 -3.80 4.24 -13.47
C VAL A 84 -4.72 5.35 -12.96
N PRO A 85 -5.86 5.60 -13.61
CA PRO A 85 -6.84 6.54 -13.09
C PRO A 85 -7.44 6.02 -11.78
N LEU A 86 -7.41 6.85 -10.75
CA LEU A 86 -8.04 6.57 -9.45
C LEU A 86 -8.65 7.87 -8.91
N ALA A 87 -9.92 7.83 -8.50
CA ALA A 87 -10.66 9.03 -8.12
C ALA A 87 -10.56 10.13 -9.21
N ASP A 88 -9.96 11.27 -8.87
CA ASP A 88 -9.74 12.45 -9.69
C ASP A 88 -8.28 12.61 -10.15
N GLY A 89 -7.44 11.60 -9.95
CA GLY A 89 -6.01 11.67 -10.21
C GLY A 89 -5.41 10.40 -10.82
N GLN A 90 -4.09 10.36 -10.84
CA GLN A 90 -3.29 9.22 -11.29
C GLN A 90 -2.63 8.55 -10.10
N PHE A 91 -2.86 7.25 -9.95
CA PHE A 91 -2.22 6.41 -8.93
C PHE A 91 -1.10 5.59 -9.57
N THR A 92 0.06 5.52 -8.94
CA THR A 92 1.23 4.80 -9.47
C THR A 92 1.86 3.95 -8.37
N LEU A 93 2.13 2.69 -8.68
CA LEU A 93 3.08 1.87 -7.91
C LEU A 93 4.49 2.30 -8.31
N GLU A 94 5.20 2.99 -7.42
CA GLU A 94 6.51 3.58 -7.74
C GLU A 94 7.67 2.63 -7.50
N SER A 95 7.60 1.82 -6.44
CA SER A 95 8.65 0.85 -6.13
C SER A 95 8.13 -0.38 -5.40
N VAL A 96 8.85 -1.47 -5.57
CA VAL A 96 8.61 -2.75 -4.91
C VAL A 96 9.95 -3.20 -4.31
N ARG A 97 10.00 -3.36 -3.00
CA ARG A 97 11.17 -3.85 -2.28
C ARG A 97 10.83 -5.18 -1.58
N PRO A 98 11.84 -6.04 -1.33
CA PRO A 98 13.21 -5.93 -1.82
C PRO A 98 13.29 -6.17 -3.34
N GLU A 99 14.44 -5.87 -3.93
CA GLU A 99 14.76 -6.28 -5.30
C GLU A 99 14.81 -7.82 -5.40
N LYS A 100 14.53 -8.35 -6.58
CA LYS A 100 14.49 -9.80 -6.79
C LYS A 100 15.91 -10.37 -6.90
N MET A 101 16.13 -11.55 -6.33
CA MET A 101 17.38 -12.32 -6.47
C MET A 101 17.06 -13.80 -6.75
N THR A 102 17.90 -14.50 -7.50
CA THR A 102 17.64 -15.92 -7.88
C THR A 102 17.79 -16.91 -6.71
N ASN A 103 18.50 -16.54 -5.65
CA ASN A 103 18.77 -17.36 -4.49
C ASN A 103 17.87 -17.03 -3.27
N VAL A 104 16.91 -16.12 -3.45
CA VAL A 104 15.98 -15.71 -2.38
C VAL A 104 14.55 -15.92 -2.84
N THR A 105 13.78 -16.64 -2.03
CA THR A 105 12.33 -16.75 -2.20
C THR A 105 11.65 -15.71 -1.32
N LEU A 106 10.99 -14.73 -1.94
CA LEU A 106 10.26 -13.68 -1.23
C LEU A 106 8.93 -14.22 -0.68
N LYS A 107 8.70 -14.02 0.62
CA LYS A 107 7.42 -14.26 1.28
C LYS A 107 6.54 -13.00 1.18
N PRO A 108 5.22 -13.13 1.30
CA PRO A 108 4.30 -11.99 1.28
C PRO A 108 4.69 -10.85 2.25
N ASP A 109 5.15 -11.20 3.45
CA ASP A 109 5.52 -10.24 4.50
C ASP A 109 6.86 -9.51 4.24
N ASP A 110 7.65 -10.00 3.29
CA ASP A 110 8.92 -9.36 2.91
C ASP A 110 8.68 -8.13 2.02
N TYR A 111 7.53 -8.07 1.33
CA TYR A 111 7.25 -7.01 0.37
C TYR A 111 6.98 -5.66 1.03
N ARG A 112 7.57 -4.62 0.45
CA ARG A 112 7.30 -3.21 0.75
C ARG A 112 7.02 -2.46 -0.54
N PHE A 113 5.93 -1.71 -0.55
CA PHE A 113 5.47 -0.98 -1.73
C PHE A 113 5.53 0.51 -1.45
N SER A 114 5.91 1.29 -2.45
CA SER A 114 5.74 2.74 -2.41
C SER A 114 4.79 3.17 -3.51
N PHE A 115 3.86 4.06 -3.16
CA PHE A 115 2.84 4.55 -4.05
C PHE A 115 2.87 6.06 -4.11
N ARG A 116 2.46 6.60 -5.25
CA ARG A 116 2.20 8.03 -5.43
C ARG A 116 0.81 8.23 -5.98
N PHE A 117 0.20 9.32 -5.53
CA PHE A 117 -1.04 9.83 -6.09
C PHE A 117 -0.81 11.24 -6.59
N ALA A 118 -0.99 11.45 -7.88
CA ALA A 118 -1.01 12.78 -8.48
C ALA A 118 -2.47 13.19 -8.69
N GLY A 119 -3.04 13.84 -7.67
CA GLY A 119 -4.41 14.37 -7.70
C GLY A 119 -4.54 15.55 -8.67
N GLY A 120 -5.73 15.70 -9.26
CA GLY A 120 -6.10 16.89 -10.03
C GLY A 120 -6.19 18.11 -9.11
N LEU A 121 -5.64 19.23 -9.59
CA LEU A 121 -5.72 20.57 -8.98
C LEU A 121 -7.17 21.03 -8.78
#